data_AF-A0A3S2UCE2-F1
#
_entry.id   AF-A0A3S2UCE2-F1
#
_cell.length_a   1.000
_cell.length_b   1.000
_cell.length_c   1.000
_cell.angle_alpha   90.00
_cell.angle_beta   90.00
_cell.angle_gamma   90.00
#
_symmetry.space_group_name_H-M   'P 1'
#
loop_
_entity.id
_entity.type
_entity.pdbx_description
1 polymer ?
#
loop_
_entity_poly.entity_id
_entity_poly.type
_entity_poly.pdbx_seq_one_letter_code
_entity_poly.pdbx_strand_id
1 'polypeptide(L)'
;MEAGTRGRKPEITVAVIKELDRRGTLKNALAGRDEQELSRLLSFLIGNLVDARFAPVLITPAEMILDIYQPVIGQSSVVDKQLLHLQSLLERELDYQKDLLEVLGMLDTLFASSLPKMEVPCSGISSSNGLTQGESTASRTQVQVT
;
A
#
# COMPACT_ATOMS: atom_id res chain seq x y z
N MET A 1 7.49 21.59 -25.19
CA MET A 1 8.39 21.18 -24.08
C MET A 1 8.65 22.42 -23.24
N GLU A 2 7.71 22.82 -22.38
CA GLU A 2 7.93 23.98 -21.50
C GLU A 2 8.47 23.50 -20.15
N ALA A 3 9.79 23.39 -20.10
CA ALA A 3 10.55 23.18 -18.88
C ALA A 3 10.57 24.48 -18.06
N GLY A 4 9.57 24.64 -17.18
CA GLY A 4 9.37 25.82 -16.35
C GLY A 4 9.39 25.56 -14.84
N THR A 5 10.26 24.67 -14.34
CA THR A 5 10.44 24.43 -12.88
C THR A 5 11.83 24.86 -12.36
N ARG A 6 12.48 25.82 -13.02
CA ARG A 6 13.70 26.44 -12.51
C ARG A 6 13.36 27.40 -11.36
N GLY A 7 13.38 26.91 -10.12
CA GLY A 7 13.44 27.74 -8.90
C GLY A 7 12.27 27.63 -7.92
N ARG A 8 11.25 26.80 -8.17
CA ARG A 8 10.16 26.61 -7.20
C ARG A 8 10.52 25.52 -6.21
N LYS A 9 10.42 25.81 -4.92
CA LYS A 9 10.45 24.84 -3.82
C LYS A 9 9.05 24.22 -3.72
N PRO A 10 8.77 23.06 -4.36
CA PRO A 10 7.44 22.44 -4.34
C PRO A 10 6.97 22.17 -2.91
N GLU A 11 7.90 21.99 -1.97
CA GLU A 11 7.63 21.81 -0.55
C GLU A 11 6.81 22.96 0.04
N ILE A 12 7.05 24.20 -0.41
CA ILE A 12 6.29 25.37 0.06
C ILE A 12 4.85 25.28 -0.43
N THR A 13 4.64 24.96 -1.71
CA THR A 13 3.29 24.84 -2.28
C THR A 13 2.53 23.67 -1.66
N VAL A 14 3.19 22.51 -1.48
CA VAL A 14 2.62 21.35 -0.79
C VAL A 14 2.26 21.70 0.65
N ALA A 15 3.12 22.42 1.38
CA ALA A 15 2.83 22.87 2.74
C ALA A 15 1.62 23.80 2.81
N VAL A 16 1.48 24.73 1.85
CA VAL A 16 0.31 25.60 1.74
C VAL A 16 -0.96 24.79 1.47
N ILE A 17 -0.92 23.84 0.52
CA ILE A 17 -2.07 22.97 0.23
C ILE A 17 -2.47 22.18 1.47
N LYS A 18 -1.49 21.57 2.17
CA LYS A 18 -1.73 20.85 3.43
C LYS A 18 -2.38 21.73 4.49
N GLU A 19 -1.93 22.97 4.63
CA GLU A 19 -2.47 23.90 5.62
C GLU A 19 -3.88 24.39 5.25
N LEU A 20 -4.16 24.61 3.96
CA LEU A 20 -5.51 24.94 3.48
C LEU A 20 -6.49 23.80 3.73
N ASP A 21 -6.05 22.56 3.52
CA ASP A 21 -6.84 21.35 3.77
C ASP A 21 -7.13 21.17 5.26
N ARG A 22 -6.08 21.30 6.10
CA ARG A 22 -6.21 21.27 7.57
C ARG A 22 -7.20 22.30 8.11
N ARG A 23 -7.34 23.46 7.44
CA ARG A 23 -8.30 24.52 7.80
C ARG A 23 -9.70 24.33 7.21
N GLY A 24 -9.92 23.32 6.38
CA GLY A 24 -11.19 23.11 5.67
C GLY A 24 -11.47 24.17 4.60
N THR A 25 -10.43 24.86 4.11
CA THR A 25 -10.56 25.97 3.15
C THR A 25 -10.03 25.64 1.74
N LEU A 26 -9.46 24.44 1.56
CA LEU A 26 -8.85 24.03 0.30
C LEU A 26 -9.83 24.07 -0.88
N LYS A 27 -11.04 23.53 -0.73
CA LYS A 27 -12.06 23.54 -1.79
C LYS A 27 -12.37 24.96 -2.29
N ASN A 28 -12.51 25.91 -1.37
CA ASN A 28 -12.76 27.31 -1.71
C ASN A 28 -11.55 27.96 -2.39
N ALA A 29 -10.33 27.56 -2.03
CA ALA A 29 -9.10 28.06 -2.65
C ALA A 29 -8.84 27.48 -4.06
N LEU A 30 -9.45 26.33 -4.39
CA LEU A 30 -9.36 25.67 -5.69
C LEU A 30 -10.50 26.08 -6.65
N ALA A 31 -11.66 26.47 -6.13
CA ALA A 31 -12.82 26.85 -6.90
C ALA A 31 -12.68 28.25 -7.56
N GLY A 32 -13.46 28.47 -8.63
CA GLY A 32 -13.59 29.78 -9.27
C GLY A 32 -12.36 30.26 -10.04
N ARG A 33 -11.43 29.36 -10.37
CA ARG A 33 -10.22 29.69 -11.14
C ARG A 33 -10.52 29.64 -12.63
N ASP A 34 -9.83 30.51 -13.37
CA ASP A 34 -9.91 30.52 -14.83
C ASP A 34 -9.11 29.35 -15.45
N GLU A 35 -9.22 29.21 -16.77
CA GLU A 35 -8.53 28.15 -17.52
C GLU A 35 -7.00 28.19 -17.32
N GLN A 36 -6.39 29.38 -17.27
CA GLN A 36 -4.94 29.52 -17.14
C GLN A 36 -4.46 29.16 -15.73
N GLU A 37 -5.23 29.52 -14.71
CA GLU A 37 -4.99 29.16 -13.32
C GLU A 37 -5.18 27.66 -13.08
N LEU A 38 -6.24 27.07 -13.65
CA LEU A 38 -6.47 25.62 -13.60
C LEU A 38 -5.34 24.87 -14.31
N SER A 39 -4.93 25.32 -15.49
CA SER A 39 -3.81 24.72 -16.22
C SER A 39 -2.50 24.76 -15.43
N ARG A 40 -2.24 25.85 -14.69
CA ARG A 40 -1.08 25.95 -13.79
C ARG A 40 -1.17 24.98 -12.60
N LEU A 41 -2.36 24.80 -12.01
CA LEU A 41 -2.58 23.83 -10.95
C LEU A 41 -2.37 22.39 -11.44
N LEU A 42 -2.97 22.03 -12.58
CA LEU A 42 -2.80 20.71 -13.18
C LEU A 42 -1.34 20.44 -13.53
N SER A 43 -0.62 21.42 -14.09
CA SER A 43 0.82 21.29 -14.35
C SER A 43 1.61 21.02 -13.07
N PHE A 44 1.26 21.70 -11.97
CA PHE A 44 1.89 21.47 -10.68
C PHE A 44 1.62 20.05 -10.15
N LEU A 45 0.38 19.57 -10.24
CA LEU A 45 0.02 18.21 -9.84
C LEU A 45 0.77 17.18 -10.69
N ILE A 46 0.69 17.26 -12.01
CA ILE A 46 1.39 16.36 -12.94
C ILE A 46 2.89 16.28 -12.62
N GLY A 47 3.52 17.41 -12.28
CA GLY A 47 4.95 17.44 -11.99
C GLY A 47 5.36 16.90 -10.61
N ASN A 48 4.43 16.76 -9.65
CA ASN A 48 4.78 16.47 -8.25
C ASN A 48 3.99 15.31 -7.62
N LEU A 49 2.93 14.82 -8.26
CA LEU A 49 2.01 13.86 -7.65
C LEU A 49 2.61 12.44 -7.55
N VAL A 50 3.60 12.10 -8.40
CA VAL A 50 4.36 10.83 -8.34
C VAL A 50 5.45 10.85 -7.27
N ASP A 51 5.81 12.01 -6.72
CA ASP A 51 6.76 12.05 -5.61
C ASP A 51 6.11 11.47 -4.35
N ALA A 52 6.60 10.32 -3.87
CA ALA A 52 6.07 9.63 -2.70
C ALA A 52 5.98 10.51 -1.44
N ARG A 53 6.80 11.58 -1.35
CA ARG A 53 6.77 12.53 -0.23
C ARG A 53 5.57 13.48 -0.30
N PHE A 54 5.09 13.77 -1.52
CA PHE A 54 4.03 14.75 -1.78
C PHE A 54 2.69 14.09 -2.11
N ALA A 55 2.70 12.88 -2.68
CA ALA A 55 1.50 12.15 -3.10
C ALA A 55 0.40 12.12 -2.02
N PRO A 56 0.68 11.80 -0.74
CA PRO A 56 -0.36 11.77 0.30
C PRO A 56 -1.08 13.10 0.54
N VAL A 57 -0.44 14.22 0.19
CA VAL A 57 -1.00 15.58 0.30
C VAL A 57 -1.63 16.04 -1.02
N LEU A 58 -1.12 15.58 -2.16
CA LEU A 58 -1.54 16.04 -3.49
C LEU A 58 -2.66 15.21 -4.13
N ILE A 59 -2.98 14.02 -3.61
CA ILE A 59 -4.13 13.23 -4.07
C ILE A 59 -5.44 13.97 -3.77
N THR A 60 -5.65 14.42 -2.54
CA THR A 60 -6.85 15.16 -2.12
C THR A 60 -7.18 16.38 -2.99
N PRO A 61 -6.27 17.34 -3.25
CA PRO A 61 -6.56 18.46 -4.14
C PRO A 61 -6.78 18.03 -5.60
N ALA A 62 -6.16 16.93 -6.07
CA ALA A 62 -6.40 16.42 -7.42
C ALA A 62 -7.84 15.91 -7.56
N GLU A 63 -8.33 15.12 -6.61
CA GLU A 63 -9.72 14.68 -6.54
C GLU A 63 -10.69 15.87 -6.48
N MET A 64 -10.43 16.84 -5.60
CA MET A 64 -11.27 18.04 -5.50
C MET A 64 -11.31 18.86 -6.80
N ILE A 65 -10.19 18.95 -7.52
CA ILE A 65 -10.16 19.64 -8.83
C ILE A 65 -11.05 18.90 -9.83
N LEU A 66 -11.00 17.57 -9.89
CA LEU A 66 -11.88 16.79 -10.76
C LEU A 66 -13.34 17.04 -10.42
N ASP A 67 -13.71 17.02 -9.14
CA ASP A 67 -15.09 17.26 -8.70
C ASP A 67 -15.59 18.68 -9.03
N ILE A 68 -14.77 19.71 -8.79
CA ILE A 68 -15.14 21.12 -9.01
C ILE A 68 -15.35 21.40 -10.50
N TYR A 69 -14.44 20.90 -11.34
CA TYR A 69 -14.40 21.24 -12.76
C TYR A 69 -15.06 20.19 -13.66
N GLN A 70 -15.60 19.09 -13.10
CA GLN A 70 -16.37 18.09 -13.85
C GLN A 70 -17.39 18.70 -14.84
N PRO A 71 -18.20 19.71 -14.48
CA PRO A 71 -19.22 20.25 -15.37
C PRO A 71 -18.67 20.94 -16.63
N VAL A 72 -17.38 21.31 -16.63
CA VAL A 72 -16.74 22.07 -17.71
C VAL A 72 -15.65 21.28 -18.44
N ILE A 73 -15.52 19.97 -18.17
CA ILE A 73 -14.64 19.08 -18.94
C ILE A 73 -15.06 19.07 -20.42
N GLY A 74 -14.10 19.07 -21.34
CA GLY A 74 -14.35 19.11 -22.78
C GLY A 74 -14.49 20.53 -23.37
N GLN A 75 -14.48 21.57 -22.53
CA GLN A 75 -14.57 22.97 -22.99
C GLN A 75 -13.21 23.58 -23.35
N SER A 76 -12.11 23.01 -22.85
CA SER A 76 -10.74 23.44 -23.17
C SER A 76 -9.86 22.26 -23.53
N SER A 77 -9.40 22.25 -24.79
CA SER A 77 -8.44 21.25 -25.27
C SER A 77 -7.10 21.24 -24.53
N VAL A 78 -6.73 22.34 -23.88
CA VAL A 78 -5.49 22.42 -23.08
C VAL A 78 -5.68 21.68 -21.77
N VAL A 79 -6.75 21.99 -21.04
CA VAL A 79 -7.10 21.33 -19.79
C VAL A 79 -7.34 19.84 -20.02
N ASP A 80 -8.08 19.48 -21.07
CA ASP A 80 -8.38 18.07 -21.39
C ASP A 80 -7.10 17.25 -21.62
N LYS A 81 -6.12 17.80 -22.34
CA LYS A 81 -4.81 17.15 -22.54
C LYS A 81 -4.07 16.96 -21.23
N GLN A 82 -4.16 17.93 -20.30
CA GLN A 82 -3.52 17.81 -18.99
C GLN A 82 -4.21 16.76 -18.11
N LEU A 83 -5.55 16.69 -18.16
CA LEU A 83 -6.32 15.66 -17.44
C LEU A 83 -5.99 14.26 -17.96
N LEU A 84 -5.94 14.07 -19.29
CA LEU A 84 -5.51 12.81 -19.89
C LEU A 84 -4.05 12.46 -19.54
N HIS A 85 -3.18 13.46 -19.49
CA HIS A 85 -1.79 13.24 -19.08
C HIS A 85 -1.68 12.84 -17.61
N LEU A 86 -2.45 13.50 -16.73
CA LEU A 86 -2.54 13.15 -15.31
C LEU A 86 -3.06 11.72 -15.13
N GLN A 87 -4.09 11.32 -15.88
CA GLN A 87 -4.62 9.97 -15.88
C GLN A 87 -3.54 8.95 -16.28
N SER A 88 -2.91 9.13 -17.43
CA SER A 88 -1.87 8.20 -17.91
C SER A 88 -0.68 8.09 -16.94
N LEU A 89 -0.32 9.20 -16.30
CA LEU A 89 0.73 9.23 -15.29
C LEU A 89 0.32 8.42 -14.04
N LEU A 90 -0.92 8.55 -13.58
CA LEU A 90 -1.47 7.81 -12.44
C LEU A 90 -1.61 6.32 -12.73
N GLU A 91 -2.12 5.94 -13.91
CA GLU A 91 -2.25 4.54 -14.33
C GLU A 91 -0.88 3.85 -14.30
N ARG A 92 0.13 4.50 -14.87
CA ARG A 92 1.49 3.99 -14.87
C ARG A 92 2.07 3.87 -13.45
N GLU A 93 1.83 4.86 -12.58
CA GLU A 93 2.28 4.80 -11.19
C GLU A 93 1.61 3.66 -10.42
N LEU A 94 0.32 3.43 -10.62
CA LEU A 94 -0.39 2.32 -10.00
C LEU A 94 0.14 0.98 -10.47
N ASP A 95 0.48 0.83 -11.75
CA ASP A 95 1.09 -0.39 -12.27
C ASP A 95 2.49 -0.61 -11.66
N TYR A 96 3.32 0.44 -11.57
CA TYR A 96 4.62 0.35 -10.90
C TYR A 96 4.49 -0.07 -9.43
N GLN A 97 3.50 0.46 -8.70
CA GLN A 97 3.28 0.10 -7.30
C GLN A 97 2.82 -1.36 -7.15
N LYS A 98 2.01 -1.87 -8.09
CA LYS A 98 1.62 -3.30 -8.11
C LYS A 98 2.83 -4.19 -8.34
N ASP A 99 3.65 -3.88 -9.33
CA ASP A 99 4.87 -4.65 -9.64
C ASP A 99 5.82 -4.67 -8.43
N LEU A 100 5.97 -3.54 -7.74
CA LEU A 100 6.80 -3.44 -6.55
C LEU A 100 6.28 -4.32 -5.39
N LEU A 101 4.97 -4.36 -5.19
CA LEU A 101 4.33 -5.23 -4.20
C LEU A 101 4.47 -6.72 -4.54
N GLU A 102 4.41 -7.08 -5.82
CA GLU A 102 4.66 -8.45 -6.27
C GLU A 102 6.10 -8.87 -5.95
N VAL A 103 7.07 -8.03 -6.30
CA VAL A 103 8.49 -8.27 -5.99
C VAL A 103 8.73 -8.40 -4.49
N LEU A 104 8.10 -7.56 -3.68
CA LEU A 104 8.18 -7.65 -2.22
C LEU A 104 7.68 -9.01 -1.71
N GLY A 105 6.51 -9.47 -2.19
CA GLY A 105 5.95 -10.76 -1.79
C GLY A 105 6.81 -11.97 -2.20
N MET A 106 7.48 -11.89 -3.36
CA MET A 106 8.44 -12.92 -3.78
C MET A 106 9.65 -12.99 -2.84
N LEU A 107 10.18 -11.83 -2.43
CA LEU A 107 11.30 -11.77 -1.48
C LEU A 107 10.91 -12.28 -0.10
N ASP A 108 9.73 -11.95 0.40
CA ASP A 108 9.22 -12.44 1.69
C ASP A 108 9.14 -13.97 1.71
N THR A 109 8.69 -14.58 0.60
CA THR A 109 8.61 -16.04 0.45
C THR A 109 10.00 -16.69 0.45
N LEU A 110 10.96 -16.09 -0.25
CA LEU A 110 12.34 -16.57 -0.28
C LEU A 110 12.99 -16.48 1.10
N PHE A 111 12.80 -15.38 1.82
CA PHE A 111 13.34 -15.24 3.17
C PHE A 111 12.69 -16.21 4.16
N ALA A 112 11.36 -16.34 4.13
CA ALA A 112 10.63 -17.27 4.99
C ALA A 112 11.05 -18.74 4.79
N SER A 113 11.39 -19.14 3.57
CA SER A 113 11.86 -20.50 3.26
C SER A 113 13.36 -20.73 3.52
N SER A 114 14.18 -19.67 3.50
CA SER A 114 15.63 -19.74 3.74
C SER A 114 16.03 -19.80 5.21
N LEU A 115 15.16 -19.35 6.12
CA LEU A 115 15.43 -19.42 7.54
C LEU A 115 15.30 -20.88 8.02
N PRO A 116 16.30 -21.42 8.72
CA PRO A 116 16.22 -22.77 9.24
C PRO A 116 15.01 -22.85 10.17
N LYS A 117 14.14 -23.83 9.91
CA LYS A 117 13.05 -24.18 10.81
C LYS A 117 13.69 -24.50 12.17
N MET A 118 13.62 -23.57 13.12
CA MET A 118 13.93 -23.88 14.51
C MET A 118 12.90 -24.92 14.93
N GLU A 119 13.31 -26.19 14.93
CA GLU A 119 12.52 -27.24 15.53
C GLU A 119 12.41 -26.89 17.01
N VAL A 120 11.20 -26.54 17.44
CA VAL A 120 10.89 -26.41 18.86
C VAL A 120 11.14 -27.78 19.46
N PRO A 121 12.06 -27.96 20.42
CA PRO A 121 12.20 -29.23 21.09
C PRO A 121 10.89 -29.51 21.81
N CYS A 122 10.09 -30.44 21.27
CA CYS A 122 9.03 -31.05 22.04
C CYS A 122 9.72 -31.80 23.18
N SER A 123 9.74 -31.21 24.37
CA SER A 123 10.09 -31.94 25.59
C SER A 123 9.23 -33.19 25.62
N GLY A 124 9.88 -34.35 25.52
CA GLY A 124 9.22 -35.64 25.46
C GLY A 124 8.25 -35.79 26.61
N ILE A 125 6.95 -35.82 26.29
CA ILE A 125 5.99 -36.49 27.14
C ILE A 125 6.33 -37.97 26.99
N SER A 126 7.08 -38.45 27.98
CA SER A 126 7.39 -39.85 28.19
C SER A 126 6.10 -40.65 28.20
N SER A 127 5.94 -41.53 27.20
CA SER A 127 4.97 -42.61 27.23
C SER A 127 5.31 -43.57 28.37
N SER A 128 4.77 -43.33 29.57
CA SER A 128 4.74 -44.33 30.63
C SER A 128 3.34 -44.94 30.74
N ASN A 129 2.92 -45.66 29.69
CA ASN A 129 1.81 -46.60 29.81
C ASN A 129 2.38 -48.01 29.94
N GLY A 130 2.65 -48.39 31.19
CA GLY A 130 2.99 -49.74 31.58
C GLY A 130 2.70 -49.89 33.06
N LEU A 131 1.45 -50.21 33.42
CA LEU A 131 1.18 -50.86 34.70
C LEU A 131 0.75 -52.30 34.45
N THR A 132 1.54 -53.14 35.09
CA THR A 132 1.58 -54.59 35.12
C THR A 132 0.36 -55.21 35.78
N GLN A 133 0.10 -56.45 35.36
CA GLN A 133 -0.83 -57.42 35.94
C GLN A 133 -0.75 -57.53 37.47
N GLY A 134 -1.93 -57.61 38.07
CA GLY A 134 -2.29 -58.29 39.32
C GLY A 134 -3.83 -58.34 39.30
N GLU A 135 -4.53 -59.47 39.39
CA GLU A 135 -4.27 -60.69 40.12
C GLU A 135 -4.86 -61.89 39.36
N SER A 136 -4.15 -63.03 39.37
CA SER A 136 -4.72 -64.33 39.07
C SER A 136 -5.32 -64.92 40.34
N THR A 137 -6.65 -65.04 40.39
CA THR A 137 -7.33 -66.03 41.22
C THR A 137 -7.87 -67.13 40.32
N ALA A 138 -7.23 -68.31 40.38
CA ALA A 138 -7.85 -69.64 40.34
C ALA A 138 -6.87 -70.68 39.76
N SER A 139 -6.34 -71.52 40.67
CA SER A 139 -6.21 -72.97 40.57
C SER A 139 -5.75 -73.60 39.24
N ARG A 140 -4.60 -74.31 39.27
CA ARG A 140 -4.55 -75.77 39.49
C ARG A 140 -3.16 -76.34 39.15
N THR A 141 -2.67 -77.12 40.09
CA THR A 141 -1.38 -77.82 40.21
C THR A 141 -1.13 -78.91 39.15
N GLN A 142 0.17 -79.28 39.03
CA GLN A 142 0.77 -80.53 38.51
C GLN A 142 0.92 -80.61 36.97
N VAL A 143 2.04 -81.06 36.38
CA VAL A 143 2.81 -82.29 36.61
C VAL A 143 4.27 -82.13 36.13
N GLN A 144 5.19 -82.77 36.84
CA GLN A 144 6.61 -82.97 36.56
C GLN A 144 6.81 -84.35 35.89
N VAL A 145 7.60 -84.46 34.80
CA VAL A 145 8.32 -85.71 34.47
C VAL A 145 9.66 -85.38 33.79
N THR A 146 10.65 -86.11 34.28
CA THR A 146 12.07 -86.24 33.95
C THR A 146 12.38 -86.58 32.49
#